data_AF-A0A1V9VW07-F1
#
_entry.id   AF-A0A1V9VW07-F1
#
_cell.length_a   1.000
_cell.length_b   1.000
_cell.length_c   1.000
_cell.angle_alpha   90.00
_cell.angle_beta   90.00
_cell.angle_gamma   90.00
#
_symmetry.space_group_name_H-M   'P 1'
#
loop_
_entity.id
_entity.type
_entity.pdbx_description
1 polymer ?
#
loop_
_entity_poly.entity_id
_entity_poly.type
_entity_poly.pdbx_seq_one_letter_code
_entity_poly.pdbx_strand_id
1 'polypeptide(L)'
;MHNKDLTYIHEFSGDFWVNNRNYQIEVPMPTKYKTAEEAKCDKSSLRFEKRDGHIVLVIYSKWEQGMIKGEWYEHVAGTILDIIKWEDWYRYKMSMAKEEGTDNIYDANSCYVPSATNWDELFNVESLEDCWICTVESLAYSVYGVV
;
A
#
# COMPACT_ATOMS: atom_id res chain seq x y z
N MET A 1 -26.80 -1.88 -27.83
CA MET A 1 -25.57 -2.27 -27.12
C MET A 1 -25.18 -1.09 -26.23
N HIS A 2 -25.27 -1.23 -24.90
CA HIS A 2 -24.66 -0.25 -24.02
C HIS A 2 -23.15 -0.37 -24.18
N ASN A 3 -22.50 0.69 -24.67
CA ASN A 3 -21.08 0.88 -24.43
C ASN A 3 -20.93 0.90 -22.92
N LYS A 4 -20.34 -0.16 -22.36
CA LYS A 4 -19.82 -0.06 -21.00
C LYS A 4 -18.64 0.90 -21.11
N ASP A 5 -18.76 2.06 -20.49
CA ASP A 5 -17.71 3.06 -20.49
C ASP A 5 -16.49 2.46 -19.79
N LEU A 6 -15.46 2.17 -20.59
CA LEU A 6 -14.17 1.67 -20.10
C LEU A 6 -13.61 2.69 -19.11
N THR A 7 -13.29 2.23 -17.90
CA THR A 7 -12.62 3.04 -16.88
C THR A 7 -11.26 2.45 -16.55
N TYR A 8 -10.36 3.24 -15.98
CA TYR A 8 -9.00 2.84 -15.66
C TYR A 8 -8.77 2.90 -14.16
N ILE A 9 -8.06 1.92 -13.62
CA ILE A 9 -7.66 1.86 -12.21
C ILE A 9 -6.15 1.94 -12.12
N HIS A 10 -5.67 2.72 -11.17
CA HIS A 10 -4.28 2.71 -10.71
C HIS A 10 -4.10 1.58 -9.69
N GLU A 11 -3.14 0.70 -9.91
CA GLU A 11 -2.73 -0.30 -8.94
C GLU A 11 -1.44 0.16 -8.28
N PHE A 12 -1.49 0.31 -6.96
CA PHE A 12 -0.33 0.63 -6.15
C PHE A 12 0.42 -0.65 -5.82
N SER A 13 1.74 -0.64 -5.99
CA SER A 13 2.64 -1.67 -5.50
C SER A 13 3.71 -1.02 -4.64
N GLY A 14 3.83 -1.48 -3.40
CA GLY A 14 4.81 -0.95 -2.47
C GLY A 14 5.29 -1.98 -1.47
N ASP A 15 6.28 -1.60 -0.67
CA ASP A 15 6.84 -2.43 0.37
C ASP A 15 6.91 -1.73 1.72
N PHE A 16 7.02 -2.54 2.76
CA PHE A 16 7.13 -2.09 4.15
C PHE A 16 7.88 -3.15 4.97
N TRP A 17 8.44 -2.71 6.09
CA TRP A 17 9.29 -3.56 6.93
C TRP A 17 8.66 -3.79 8.30
N VAL A 18 8.55 -5.06 8.69
CA VAL A 18 8.03 -5.47 10.01
C VAL A 18 8.86 -6.63 10.51
N ASN A 19 9.28 -6.59 11.77
CA ASN A 19 10.03 -7.67 12.42
C ASN A 19 11.25 -8.14 11.60
N ASN A 20 12.06 -7.20 11.10
CA ASN A 20 13.24 -7.44 10.24
C ASN A 20 12.95 -8.24 8.96
N ARG A 21 11.72 -8.16 8.46
CA ARG A 21 11.30 -8.80 7.22
C ARG A 21 10.59 -7.78 6.33
N ASN A 22 10.91 -7.82 5.05
CA ASN A 22 10.26 -7.01 4.03
C ASN A 22 8.97 -7.70 3.55
N TYR A 23 7.92 -6.90 3.43
CA TYR A 23 6.62 -7.27 2.90
C TYR A 23 6.31 -6.40 1.71
N GLN A 24 5.70 -7.00 0.68
CA GLN A 24 5.14 -6.28 -0.46
C GLN A 24 3.62 -6.33 -0.41
N ILE A 25 2.99 -5.23 -0.82
CA ILE A 25 1.54 -5.13 -0.93
C ILE A 25 1.14 -4.51 -2.27
N GLU A 26 0.17 -5.14 -2.92
CA GLU A 26 -0.48 -4.65 -4.13
C GLU A 26 -1.94 -4.31 -3.81
N VAL A 27 -2.37 -3.09 -4.17
CA VAL A 27 -3.72 -2.60 -3.90
C VAL A 27 -4.27 -1.86 -5.13
N PRO A 28 -5.37 -2.34 -5.73
CA PRO A 28 -6.17 -1.55 -6.65
C PRO A 28 -6.72 -0.30 -5.96
N MET A 29 -6.34 0.89 -6.43
CA MET A 29 -6.84 2.13 -5.87
C MET A 29 -8.35 2.27 -6.13
N PRO A 30 -9.10 2.85 -5.18
CA PRO A 30 -10.57 2.95 -5.27
C PRO A 30 -11.04 3.92 -6.36
N THR A 31 -10.17 4.84 -6.79
CA THR A 31 -10.50 5.86 -7.80
C THR A 31 -10.50 5.26 -9.20
N LYS A 32 -11.59 5.48 -9.95
CA LYS A 32 -11.71 5.12 -11.36
C LYS A 32 -11.57 6.35 -12.25
N TYR A 33 -10.76 6.23 -13.28
CA TYR A 33 -10.43 7.29 -14.22
C TYR A 33 -11.04 7.04 -15.59
N LYS A 34 -11.28 8.12 -16.35
CA LYS A 34 -11.81 8.00 -17.72
C LYS A 34 -10.71 7.66 -18.72
N THR A 35 -9.48 8.02 -18.41
CA THR A 35 -8.30 7.79 -19.25
C THR A 35 -7.17 7.13 -18.47
N ALA A 36 -6.27 6.44 -19.17
CA ALA A 36 -5.08 5.87 -18.55
C ALA A 36 -4.11 6.97 -18.09
N GLU A 37 -4.04 8.09 -18.79
CA GLU A 37 -3.20 9.25 -18.46
C GLU A 37 -3.59 9.89 -17.13
N GLU A 38 -4.90 10.01 -16.85
CA GLU A 38 -5.39 10.47 -15.54
C GLU A 38 -4.98 9.48 -14.43
N ALA A 39 -5.12 8.17 -14.66
CA ALA A 39 -4.75 7.15 -13.69
C ALA A 39 -3.23 7.10 -13.41
N LYS A 40 -2.39 7.37 -14.41
CA LYS A 40 -0.93 7.50 -14.23
C LYS A 40 -0.53 8.71 -13.40
N CYS A 41 -1.36 9.76 -13.42
CA CYS A 41 -1.13 10.97 -12.63
C CYS A 41 -1.73 10.88 -11.21
N ASP A 42 -2.29 9.72 -10.84
CA ASP A 42 -2.78 9.48 -9.48
C ASP A 42 -1.62 9.64 -8.48
N LYS A 43 -1.89 10.38 -7.40
CA LYS A 43 -0.97 10.60 -6.27
C LYS A 43 -1.52 9.98 -5.00
N SER A 44 -2.39 9.01 -5.11
CA SER A 44 -2.92 8.29 -3.96
C SER A 44 -1.86 7.32 -3.46
N SER A 45 -1.79 7.19 -2.14
CA SER A 45 -0.87 6.27 -1.47
C SER A 45 -1.56 5.74 -0.21
N LEU A 46 -0.89 4.84 0.49
CA LEU A 46 -1.47 4.11 1.62
C LEU A 46 -0.47 3.94 2.77
N ARG A 47 -1.02 3.80 3.98
CA ARG A 47 -0.29 3.36 5.18
C ARG A 47 -1.16 2.49 6.04
N PHE A 48 -0.51 1.67 6.86
CA PHE A 48 -1.16 1.05 7.99
C PHE A 48 -1.34 2.08 9.10
N GLU A 49 -2.50 2.04 9.75
CA GLU A 49 -2.80 2.86 10.92
C GLU A 49 -3.51 2.01 11.97
N LYS A 50 -3.28 2.32 13.24
CA LYS A 50 -4.13 1.81 14.32
C LYS A 50 -5.40 2.66 14.42
N ARG A 51 -6.56 2.03 14.32
CA ARG A 51 -7.88 2.66 14.49
C ARG A 51 -8.81 1.74 15.25
N ASP A 52 -9.45 2.26 16.29
CA ASP A 52 -10.40 1.53 17.14
C ASP A 52 -9.83 0.19 17.66
N GLY A 53 -8.53 0.16 18.00
CA GLY A 53 -7.85 -1.04 18.50
C GLY A 53 -7.35 -2.03 17.44
N HIS A 54 -7.56 -1.73 16.15
CA HIS A 54 -7.18 -2.61 15.04
C HIS A 54 -6.26 -1.92 14.03
N ILE A 55 -5.44 -2.69 13.33
CA ILE A 55 -4.65 -2.24 12.19
C ILE A 55 -5.49 -2.29 10.93
N VAL A 56 -5.57 -1.15 10.26
CA VAL A 56 -6.24 -0.98 8.98
C VAL A 56 -5.30 -0.35 7.97
N LEU A 57 -5.53 -0.62 6.70
CA LEU A 57 -4.82 0.04 5.61
C LEU A 57 -5.65 1.22 5.10
N VAL A 58 -5.12 2.42 5.27
CA VAL A 58 -5.82 3.67 4.93
C VAL A 58 -5.26 4.21 3.62
N ILE A 59 -6.14 4.43 2.65
CA ILE A 59 -5.80 4.99 1.35
C ILE A 59 -6.13 6.48 1.39
N TYR A 60 -5.14 7.31 1.05
CA TYR A 60 -5.27 8.76 0.96
C TYR A 60 -5.11 9.23 -0.47
N SER A 61 -5.86 10.26 -0.84
CA SER A 61 -5.61 11.04 -2.06
C SER A 61 -4.48 12.04 -1.85
N LYS A 62 -3.83 12.44 -2.94
CA LYS A 62 -2.85 13.54 -2.98
C LYS A 62 -1.78 13.44 -1.88
N TRP A 63 -1.14 12.29 -1.79
CA TRP A 63 -0.01 12.08 -0.91
C TRP A 63 1.26 12.56 -1.60
N GLU A 64 1.99 13.43 -0.93
CA GLU A 64 3.32 13.88 -1.33
C GLU A 64 4.35 13.16 -0.44
N GLN A 65 5.12 12.23 -1.01
CA GLN A 65 6.15 11.49 -0.29
C GLN A 65 7.45 11.41 -1.09
N GLY A 66 8.58 11.27 -0.39
CA GLY A 66 9.89 11.00 -0.97
C GLY A 66 11.04 11.70 -0.23
N MET A 67 12.25 11.54 -0.76
CA MET A 67 13.46 12.16 -0.19
C MET A 67 13.56 13.64 -0.61
N ILE A 68 13.49 14.55 0.35
CA ILE A 68 13.71 15.99 0.15
C ILE A 68 14.94 16.41 0.95
N LYS A 69 15.97 16.88 0.24
CA LYS A 69 17.24 17.35 0.84
C LYS A 69 17.93 16.31 1.75
N GLY A 70 17.78 15.02 1.44
CA GLY A 70 18.40 13.94 2.21
C GLY A 70 17.58 13.47 3.42
N GLU A 71 16.40 14.04 3.64
CA GLU A 71 15.45 13.59 4.67
C GLU A 71 14.20 13.01 3.99
N TRP A 72 13.63 11.98 4.60
CA TRP A 72 12.32 11.48 4.17
C TRP A 72 11.25 12.51 4.53
N TYR A 73 10.46 12.91 3.54
CA TYR A 73 9.33 13.81 3.70
C TYR A 73 8.05 13.08 3.33
N GLU A 74 7.03 13.20 4.17
CA GLU A 74 5.68 12.79 3.86
C GLU A 74 4.67 13.89 4.26
N HIS A 75 3.74 14.18 3.36
CA HIS A 75 2.62 15.05 3.60
C HIS A 75 1.36 14.55 2.89
N VAL A 76 0.34 14.25 3.68
CA VAL A 76 -0.99 13.91 3.18
C VAL A 76 -1.77 15.20 2.98
N ALA A 77 -1.86 15.68 1.73
CA ALA A 77 -2.59 16.92 1.40
C ALA A 77 -4.07 16.67 1.04
N GLY A 78 -4.46 15.42 0.83
CA GLY A 78 -5.82 15.02 0.46
C GLY A 78 -6.64 14.42 1.60
N THR A 79 -7.73 13.77 1.21
CA THR A 79 -8.65 13.07 2.12
C THR A 79 -8.44 11.56 2.06
N ILE A 80 -8.95 10.86 3.08
CA ILE A 80 -9.13 9.42 3.04
C ILE A 80 -10.08 9.08 1.89
N LEU A 81 -9.64 8.17 1.02
CA LEU A 81 -10.45 7.61 -0.05
C LEU A 81 -11.10 6.30 0.38
N ASP A 82 -10.38 5.49 1.16
CA ASP A 82 -10.84 4.18 1.59
C ASP A 82 -10.10 3.70 2.84
N ILE A 83 -10.69 2.72 3.52
CA ILE A 83 -10.09 1.99 4.64
C ILE A 83 -10.34 0.52 4.39
N ILE A 84 -9.26 -0.24 4.22
CA ILE A 84 -9.27 -1.69 4.01
C ILE A 84 -8.93 -2.34 5.35
N LYS A 85 -9.72 -3.34 5.75
CA LYS A 85 -9.39 -4.20 6.90
C LYS A 85 -8.73 -5.49 6.44
N TRP A 86 -8.09 -6.21 7.35
CA TRP A 86 -7.47 -7.49 7.02
C TRP A 86 -8.47 -8.51 6.46
N GLU A 87 -9.72 -8.49 6.93
CA GLU A 87 -10.79 -9.37 6.46
C GLU A 87 -11.18 -9.11 5.00
N ASP A 88 -10.83 -7.93 4.46
CA ASP A 88 -11.05 -7.56 3.06
C ASP A 88 -9.94 -8.10 2.13
N TRP A 89 -9.44 -9.31 2.40
CA TRP A 89 -8.31 -9.95 1.69
C TRP A 89 -8.48 -10.03 0.16
N TYR A 90 -9.72 -9.95 -0.35
CA TYR A 90 -10.00 -9.94 -1.79
C TYR A 90 -9.64 -8.61 -2.47
N ARG A 91 -9.34 -7.56 -1.68
CA ARG A 91 -9.04 -6.20 -2.14
C ARG A 91 -7.55 -5.91 -2.25
N TYR A 92 -6.68 -6.79 -1.77
CA TYR A 92 -5.24 -6.60 -1.79
C TYR A 92 -4.51 -7.93 -1.97
N LYS A 93 -3.24 -7.87 -2.38
CA LYS A 93 -2.33 -9.02 -2.28
C LYS A 93 -1.16 -8.62 -1.40
N MET A 94 -0.76 -9.52 -0.51
CA MET A 94 0.40 -9.31 0.34
C MET A 94 1.34 -10.50 0.19
N SER A 95 2.63 -10.21 0.11
CA SER A 95 3.69 -11.22 0.10
C SER A 95 4.82 -10.80 1.02
N MET A 96 5.61 -11.76 1.48
CA MET A 96 6.75 -11.52 2.36
C MET A 96 8.01 -12.15 1.80
N ALA A 97 9.15 -11.52 2.04
CA ALA A 97 10.45 -12.11 1.71
C ALA A 97 10.62 -13.45 2.46
N LYS A 98 11.12 -14.48 1.77
CA LYS A 98 11.37 -15.81 2.37
C LYS A 98 12.42 -15.79 3.49
N GLU A 99 13.41 -14.91 3.38
CA GLU A 99 14.51 -14.80 4.32
C GLU A 99 14.40 -13.50 5.13
N GLU A 100 14.85 -13.53 6.37
CA GLU A 100 15.08 -12.34 7.19
C GLU A 100 16.38 -11.68 6.75
N GLY A 101 16.43 -10.36 6.71
CA GLY A 101 17.71 -9.71 6.40
C GLY A 101 17.67 -8.20 6.25
N THR A 102 18.60 -7.55 6.96
CA THR A 102 19.12 -6.20 6.68
C THR A 102 20.58 -6.25 6.22
N ASP A 103 21.20 -7.43 6.25
CA ASP A 103 22.63 -7.62 5.99
C ASP A 103 22.86 -7.93 4.51
N ASN A 104 23.39 -6.94 3.78
CA ASN A 104 23.66 -6.94 2.33
C ASN A 104 22.40 -6.84 1.45
N ILE A 105 21.82 -5.63 1.40
CA ILE A 105 20.82 -5.23 0.40
C ILE A 105 21.43 -5.39 -1.01
N TYR A 106 21.29 -6.57 -1.58
CA TYR A 106 21.42 -6.80 -3.01
C TYR A 106 19.99 -6.89 -3.57
N ASP A 107 19.65 -6.01 -4.51
CA ASP A 107 18.39 -5.95 -5.28
C ASP A 107 18.11 -7.21 -6.15
N ALA A 108 18.58 -8.38 -5.74
CA ALA A 108 18.57 -9.57 -6.58
C ALA A 108 17.85 -10.75 -5.91
N ASN A 109 16.61 -10.98 -6.35
CA ASN A 109 15.82 -12.22 -6.18
C ASN A 109 15.40 -12.60 -4.75
N SER A 110 14.93 -11.65 -3.93
CA SER A 110 14.11 -11.99 -2.77
C SER A 110 12.90 -12.81 -3.26
N CYS A 111 12.95 -14.12 -3.05
CA CYS A 111 11.83 -15.00 -3.37
C CYS A 111 10.68 -14.64 -2.42
N TYR A 112 9.72 -13.82 -2.83
CA TYR A 112 8.54 -13.53 -2.01
C TYR A 112 7.60 -14.75 -2.00
N VAL A 113 6.89 -14.93 -0.88
CA VAL A 113 5.80 -15.91 -0.73
C VAL A 113 4.52 -15.19 -0.30
N PRO A 114 3.33 -15.66 -0.72
CA PRO A 114 2.07 -15.10 -0.26
C PRO A 114 2.01 -15.06 1.26
N SER A 115 1.52 -13.96 1.81
CA SER A 115 1.32 -13.78 3.25
C SER A 115 -0.13 -13.40 3.53
N ALA A 116 -0.75 -14.16 4.44
CA ALA A 116 -2.11 -13.93 4.91
C ALA A 116 -2.16 -13.62 6.41
N THR A 117 -1.02 -13.30 7.03
CA THR A 117 -0.93 -12.99 8.45
C THR A 117 -1.88 -11.86 8.82
N ASN A 118 -2.63 -12.04 9.91
CA ASN A 118 -3.48 -10.99 10.44
C ASN A 118 -2.66 -9.75 10.78
N TRP A 119 -3.12 -8.56 10.39
CA TRP A 119 -2.34 -7.34 10.57
C TRP A 119 -2.17 -6.95 12.05
N ASP A 120 -3.17 -7.22 12.89
CA ASP A 120 -3.06 -6.98 14.34
C ASP A 120 -1.94 -7.83 14.96
N GLU A 121 -1.83 -9.08 14.53
CA GLU A 121 -0.76 -9.98 14.93
C GLU A 121 0.59 -9.55 14.33
N LEU A 122 0.62 -9.24 13.04
CA LEU A 122 1.82 -8.84 12.31
C LEU A 122 2.53 -7.66 12.96
N PHE A 123 1.76 -6.62 13.32
CA PHE A 123 2.27 -5.39 13.92
C PHE A 123 2.22 -5.37 15.44
N ASN A 124 1.75 -6.45 16.09
CA ASN A 124 1.57 -6.52 17.54
C ASN A 124 0.73 -5.35 18.09
N VAL A 125 -0.52 -5.22 17.64
CA VAL A 125 -1.39 -4.05 17.85
C VAL A 125 -1.57 -3.64 19.31
N GLU A 126 -1.51 -4.59 20.24
CA GLU A 126 -1.62 -4.36 21.68
C GLU A 126 -0.47 -3.49 22.22
N SER A 127 0.68 -3.52 21.55
CA SER A 127 1.87 -2.74 21.92
C SER A 127 1.93 -1.34 21.31
N LEU A 128 1.00 -1.00 20.42
CA LEU A 128 1.02 0.24 19.64
C LEU A 128 0.12 1.32 20.24
N GLU A 129 0.52 2.58 20.12
CA GLU A 129 -0.32 3.74 20.47
C GLU A 129 -1.42 3.97 19.41
N ASP A 130 -2.54 4.59 19.78
CA ASP A 130 -3.67 4.83 18.86
C ASP A 130 -3.34 5.75 17.67
N CYS A 131 -2.24 6.50 17.72
CA CYS A 131 -1.75 7.32 16.62
C CYS A 131 -0.67 6.62 15.77
N TRP A 132 -0.40 5.34 16.02
CA TRP A 132 0.63 4.60 15.30
C TRP A 132 0.31 4.49 13.82
N ILE A 133 1.35 4.66 13.01
CA ILE A 133 1.32 4.55 11.55
C ILE A 133 2.53 3.79 11.03
N CYS A 134 2.37 3.12 9.88
CA CYS A 134 3.45 2.55 9.10
C CYS A 134 3.21 2.83 7.61
N THR A 135 4.01 3.75 7.06
CA THR A 135 3.95 4.13 5.65
C THR A 135 4.48 3.01 4.76
N VAL A 136 3.76 2.72 3.68
CA VAL A 136 4.20 1.80 2.64
C VAL A 136 4.95 2.59 1.58
N GLU A 137 6.20 2.22 1.32
CA GLU A 137 7.02 2.84 0.31
C GLU A 137 6.55 2.41 -1.09
N SER A 138 6.31 3.39 -1.97
CA SER A 138 5.85 3.12 -3.33
C SER A 138 7.02 2.60 -4.17
N LEU A 139 6.91 1.38 -4.70
CA LEU A 139 7.92 0.79 -5.58
C LEU A 139 7.59 0.95 -7.06
N ALA A 140 6.35 0.63 -7.43
CA ALA A 140 5.89 0.64 -8.82
C ALA A 140 4.37 0.86 -8.89
N TYR A 141 3.87 1.13 -10.09
CA TYR A 141 2.43 1.18 -10.33
C TYR A 141 2.06 0.53 -11.65
N SER A 142 0.84 -0.02 -11.68
CA SER A 142 0.18 -0.55 -12.87
C SER A 142 -1.05 0.30 -13.20
N VAL A 143 -1.43 0.37 -14.47
CA VAL A 143 -2.75 0.90 -14.86
C VAL A 143 -3.44 -0.13 -15.74
N TYR A 144 -4.66 -0.52 -15.38
CA TYR A 144 -5.45 -1.46 -16.16
C TYR A 144 -6.88 -0.97 -16.38
N GLY A 145 -7.44 -1.34 -17.53
CA GLY A 145 -8.81 -1.01 -17.91
C GLY A 145 -9.82 -1.99 -17.30
N VAL A 146 -10.95 -1.47 -16.83
CA VAL A 146 -12.08 -2.23 -16.30
C VAL A 146 -13.39 -1.80 -16.97
N VAL A 147 -14.26 -2.78 -17.22
CA VAL A 147 -15.47 -2.67 -18.05
C VAL A 147 -16.74 -2.96 -17.25
#